data_AF-R1H2W1-F1
#
_entry.id   AF-R1H2W1-F1
#
_cell.length_a   1.000
_cell.length_b   1.000
_cell.length_c   1.000
_cell.angle_alpha   90.00
_cell.angle_beta   90.00
_cell.angle_gamma   90.00
#
_symmetry.space_group_name_H-M   'P 1'
#
loop_
_entity.id
_entity.type
_entity.pdbx_description
1 polymer ?
#
loop_
_entity_poly.entity_id
_entity_poly.type
_entity_poly.pdbx_seq_one_letter_code
_entity_poly.pdbx_strand_id
1 'polypeptide(L)'
;MIKAQIAMSQLYTVGSEQVEVDLKSQAMYADRFRVREAGVSHMLPEHLDNGSIERWEDHSYSACYRAIWEGRWEEYDAWDMTHRADAVTDLYGGPGACSVFRSIQGWLSMANNGPGKGTLQLLPDIKLSTAYMLLRPFFDDEGKLDMESTYFYGAAPGMGQVLKQSWHPGLQMDKTVVSVPEIEAGDYVFWHCDMVHKVEYEHTGSEDSSVAYVPVVPLTRYNVANLKEQRKAFLSGMPPPDFPVAEGTKTERDHEDRGRPADILSLEGKRMLGLVAFDVEEEGVTAAERRIRAFANRELGFE
;
A
#
# COMPACT_ATOMS: atom_id res chain seq x y z
N MET A 1 13.85 6.45 8.71
CA MET A 1 12.58 5.95 8.14
C MET A 1 11.42 6.93 8.33
N ILE A 2 10.96 7.26 9.55
CA ILE A 2 9.78 8.13 9.77
C ILE A 2 9.83 9.43 8.93
N LYS A 3 10.96 10.14 8.94
CA LYS A 3 11.15 11.36 8.13
C LYS A 3 10.93 11.11 6.62
N ALA A 4 11.38 9.97 6.11
CA ALA A 4 11.19 9.60 4.71
C ALA A 4 9.71 9.27 4.43
N GLN A 5 9.05 8.50 5.30
CA GLN A 5 7.61 8.22 5.16
C GLN A 5 6.78 9.52 5.13
N ILE A 6 7.06 10.46 6.03
CA ILE A 6 6.39 11.77 6.06
C ILE A 6 6.67 12.57 4.78
N ALA A 7 7.94 12.61 4.32
CA ALA A 7 8.29 13.31 3.08
C ALA A 7 7.55 12.72 1.87
N MET A 8 7.47 11.39 1.78
CA MET A 8 6.75 10.69 0.71
C MET A 8 5.23 10.88 0.84
N SER A 9 4.67 10.87 2.05
CA SER A 9 3.25 11.12 2.30
C SER A 9 2.82 12.52 1.86
N GLN A 10 3.71 13.51 1.96
CA GLN A 10 3.47 14.89 1.53
C GLN A 10 3.62 15.14 0.02
N LEU A 11 3.90 14.10 -0.77
CA LEU A 11 3.73 14.19 -2.24
C LEU A 11 2.25 14.27 -2.63
N TYR A 12 1.35 13.80 -1.78
CA TYR A 12 -0.08 13.90 -2.00
C TYR A 12 -0.61 15.30 -1.71
N THR A 13 -1.62 15.71 -2.48
CA THR A 13 -2.43 16.90 -2.23
C THR A 13 -3.80 16.52 -1.66
N VAL A 14 -4.47 17.47 -1.03
CA VAL A 14 -5.83 17.31 -0.48
C VAL A 14 -6.66 18.49 -0.97
N GLY A 15 -7.67 18.22 -1.79
CA GLY A 15 -8.49 19.22 -2.49
C GLY A 15 -9.52 19.95 -1.61
N SER A 16 -9.62 19.62 -0.32
CA SER A 16 -10.53 20.28 0.61
C SER A 16 -10.03 20.19 2.05
N GLU A 17 -10.09 21.32 2.77
CA GLU A 17 -9.77 21.41 4.21
C GLU A 17 -10.77 20.65 5.11
N GLN A 18 -11.81 20.05 4.53
CA GLN A 18 -12.77 19.24 5.27
C GLN A 18 -12.40 17.75 5.32
N VAL A 19 -11.58 17.28 4.37
CA VAL A 19 -11.18 15.86 4.29
C VAL A 19 -10.31 15.51 5.49
N GLU A 20 -10.73 14.52 6.26
CA GLU A 20 -10.09 14.13 7.51
C GLU A 20 -8.94 13.14 7.28
N VAL A 21 -7.82 13.69 6.79
CA VAL A 21 -6.55 13.00 6.64
C VAL A 21 -5.43 13.82 7.26
N ASP A 22 -4.46 13.14 7.86
CA ASP A 22 -3.21 13.75 8.30
C ASP A 22 -2.05 13.06 7.59
N LEU A 23 -1.47 13.78 6.62
CA LEU A 23 -0.32 13.34 5.83
C LEU A 23 1.02 13.52 6.58
N LYS A 24 1.02 14.20 7.74
CA LYS A 24 2.20 14.42 8.58
C LYS A 24 2.30 13.38 9.69
N SER A 25 1.19 12.72 10.04
CA SER A 25 1.15 11.56 10.92
C SER A 25 1.11 10.26 10.12
N GLN A 26 1.68 9.20 10.67
CA GLN A 26 1.65 7.86 10.07
C GLN A 26 1.01 6.88 11.06
N ALA A 27 0.24 5.93 10.56
CA ALA A 27 -0.15 4.75 11.31
C ALA A 27 0.86 3.63 11.05
N MET A 28 1.19 2.83 12.06
CA MET A 28 2.02 1.65 11.85
C MET A 28 1.23 0.57 11.12
N TYR A 29 1.85 -0.02 10.10
CA TYR A 29 1.43 -1.28 9.50
C TYR A 29 2.60 -2.26 9.57
N ALA A 30 2.55 -3.22 10.50
CA ALA A 30 3.58 -4.24 10.60
C ALA A 30 3.43 -5.25 9.45
N ASP A 31 4.51 -5.41 8.69
CA ASP A 31 4.62 -6.35 7.59
C ASP A 31 5.88 -7.21 7.79
N ARG A 32 6.08 -8.18 6.91
CA ARG A 32 7.18 -9.15 6.96
C ARG A 32 8.47 -8.55 6.40
N PHE A 33 9.52 -9.33 6.49
CA PHE A 33 10.70 -9.18 5.64
C PHE A 33 10.79 -10.38 4.69
N ARG A 34 11.51 -10.21 3.58
CA ARG A 34 11.80 -11.26 2.62
C ARG A 34 13.31 -11.46 2.58
N VAL A 35 13.73 -12.72 2.66
CA VAL A 35 15.08 -13.16 2.32
C VAL A 35 14.95 -14.05 1.09
N ARG A 36 15.54 -13.65 -0.02
CA ARG A 36 15.50 -14.42 -1.28
C ARG A 36 16.91 -14.85 -1.65
N GLU A 37 17.20 -16.12 -1.45
CA GLU A 37 18.49 -16.72 -1.78
C GLU A 37 18.75 -16.73 -3.31
N ALA A 38 20.03 -16.71 -3.67
CA ALA A 38 20.48 -16.86 -5.05
C ALA A 38 19.98 -18.19 -5.67
N GLY A 39 19.56 -18.14 -6.93
CA GLY A 39 19.06 -19.30 -7.67
C GLY A 39 17.59 -19.65 -7.43
N VAL A 40 16.90 -18.96 -6.50
CA VAL A 40 15.48 -19.20 -6.23
C VAL A 40 14.60 -18.50 -7.26
N SER A 41 13.70 -19.27 -7.88
CA SER A 41 12.64 -18.75 -8.76
C SER A 41 11.34 -18.59 -7.99
N HIS A 42 10.64 -17.47 -8.20
CA HIS A 42 9.34 -17.19 -7.60
C HIS A 42 8.48 -16.44 -8.60
N MET A 43 7.20 -16.81 -8.71
CA MET A 43 6.26 -16.12 -9.60
C MET A 43 5.26 -15.31 -8.78
N LEU A 44 5.36 -13.99 -8.91
CA LEU A 44 4.27 -13.07 -8.60
C LEU A 44 4.08 -12.23 -9.86
N PRO A 45 2.98 -12.39 -10.61
CA PRO A 45 2.77 -11.67 -11.88
C PRO A 45 2.58 -10.17 -11.65
N GLU A 46 2.48 -9.41 -12.73
CA GLU A 46 2.08 -8.01 -12.69
C GLU A 46 0.74 -7.85 -11.95
N HIS A 47 0.72 -7.01 -10.93
CA HIS A 47 -0.44 -6.80 -10.08
C HIS A 47 -0.48 -5.39 -9.52
N LEU A 48 -1.64 -5.05 -8.94
CA LEU A 48 -1.79 -3.95 -8.00
C LEU A 48 -2.34 -4.50 -6.68
N ASP A 49 -1.98 -3.84 -5.58
CA ASP A 49 -2.57 -4.07 -4.28
C ASP A 49 -3.59 -2.97 -3.93
N ASN A 50 -3.94 -2.86 -2.63
CA ASN A 50 -4.96 -1.98 -2.09
C ASN A 50 -6.30 -2.20 -2.81
N GLY A 51 -6.79 -3.43 -2.76
CA GLY A 51 -8.02 -3.82 -3.41
C GLY A 51 -7.87 -4.13 -4.88
N SER A 52 -8.98 -4.55 -5.45
CA SER A 52 -9.13 -5.00 -6.81
C SER A 52 -10.38 -4.38 -7.40
N ILE A 53 -11.53 -5.04 -7.23
CA ILE A 53 -12.82 -4.57 -7.76
C ILE A 53 -13.30 -3.29 -7.07
N GLU A 54 -12.81 -3.01 -5.86
CA GLU A 54 -13.11 -1.83 -5.05
C GLU A 54 -12.82 -0.52 -5.80
N ARG A 55 -11.86 -0.50 -6.75
CA ARG A 55 -11.60 0.68 -7.59
C ARG A 55 -12.82 1.11 -8.44
N TRP A 56 -13.69 0.17 -8.77
CA TRP A 56 -14.95 0.42 -9.48
C TRP A 56 -16.14 0.47 -8.52
N GLU A 57 -16.16 -0.41 -7.51
CA GLU A 57 -17.32 -0.66 -6.66
C GLU A 57 -17.44 0.29 -5.46
N ASP A 58 -16.34 0.61 -4.77
CA ASP A 58 -16.39 1.54 -3.65
C ASP A 58 -16.59 2.98 -4.15
N HIS A 59 -17.55 3.70 -3.58
CA HIS A 59 -17.90 5.03 -4.06
C HIS A 59 -16.76 6.04 -3.87
N SER A 60 -16.06 6.00 -2.74
CA SER A 60 -14.93 6.89 -2.46
C SER A 60 -13.73 6.52 -3.32
N TYR A 61 -13.42 5.23 -3.45
CA TYR A 61 -12.30 4.79 -4.27
C TYR A 61 -12.54 5.09 -5.75
N SER A 62 -13.72 4.78 -6.28
CA SER A 62 -14.12 5.12 -7.65
C SER A 62 -14.10 6.62 -7.90
N ALA A 63 -14.47 7.45 -6.91
CA ALA A 63 -14.39 8.90 -7.03
C ALA A 63 -12.97 9.44 -7.21
N CYS A 64 -11.93 8.71 -6.78
CA CYS A 64 -10.53 9.05 -7.06
C CYS A 64 -10.24 9.11 -8.57
N TYR A 65 -11.02 8.38 -9.36
CA TYR A 65 -10.82 8.21 -10.79
C TYR A 65 -11.82 9.00 -11.64
N ARG A 66 -12.54 9.95 -11.05
CA ARG A 66 -13.61 10.73 -11.72
C ARG A 66 -13.18 11.34 -13.05
N ALA A 67 -11.98 11.91 -13.12
CA ALA A 67 -11.47 12.49 -14.35
C ALA A 67 -11.40 11.46 -15.50
N ILE A 68 -11.05 10.20 -15.19
CA ILE A 68 -11.01 9.10 -16.15
C ILE A 68 -12.42 8.73 -16.60
N TRP A 69 -13.37 8.60 -15.65
CA TRP A 69 -14.78 8.29 -15.95
C TRP A 69 -15.46 9.34 -16.83
N GLU A 70 -15.07 10.60 -16.68
CA GLU A 70 -15.60 11.71 -17.47
C GLU A 70 -14.83 11.93 -18.80
N GLY A 71 -13.96 11.00 -19.17
CA GLY A 71 -13.20 11.04 -20.43
C GLY A 71 -12.06 12.07 -20.47
N ARG A 72 -11.66 12.62 -19.32
CA ARG A 72 -10.57 13.59 -19.15
C ARG A 72 -9.41 12.96 -18.38
N TRP A 73 -9.00 11.75 -18.78
CA TRP A 73 -7.97 10.99 -18.08
C TRP A 73 -6.62 11.74 -18.02
N GLU A 74 -6.36 12.68 -18.93
CA GLU A 74 -5.18 13.55 -18.90
C GLU A 74 -5.15 14.44 -17.65
N GLU A 75 -6.33 14.82 -17.13
CA GLU A 75 -6.51 15.62 -15.92
C GLU A 75 -6.44 14.78 -14.63
N TYR A 76 -6.41 13.45 -14.73
CA TYR A 76 -6.29 12.59 -13.56
C TYR A 76 -4.97 12.88 -12.81
N ASP A 77 -5.10 13.13 -11.51
CA ASP A 77 -3.98 13.25 -10.59
C ASP A 77 -3.94 12.04 -9.65
N ALA A 78 -2.92 11.20 -9.81
CA ALA A 78 -2.72 10.04 -8.94
C ALA A 78 -2.44 10.45 -7.49
N TRP A 79 -1.88 11.65 -7.29
CA TRP A 79 -1.45 12.18 -6.00
C TRP A 79 -2.54 12.98 -5.28
N ASP A 80 -3.80 12.93 -5.74
CA ASP A 80 -4.93 13.48 -5.00
C ASP A 80 -5.42 12.48 -3.92
N MET A 81 -5.32 12.88 -2.65
CA MET A 81 -5.78 12.10 -1.50
C MET A 81 -7.25 12.33 -1.16
N THR A 82 -7.91 13.34 -1.75
CA THR A 82 -9.25 13.82 -1.36
C THR A 82 -10.26 12.69 -1.17
N HIS A 83 -10.36 11.80 -2.14
CA HIS A 83 -11.29 10.68 -2.08
C HIS A 83 -10.64 9.39 -1.56
N ARG A 84 -9.30 9.26 -1.66
CA ARG A 84 -8.55 8.11 -1.13
C ARG A 84 -8.57 8.04 0.39
N ALA A 85 -8.69 9.19 1.06
CA ALA A 85 -8.78 9.27 2.52
C ALA A 85 -9.98 8.49 3.09
N ASP A 86 -11.06 8.41 2.31
CA ASP A 86 -12.32 7.74 2.67
C ASP A 86 -12.55 6.45 1.87
N ALA A 87 -11.58 6.02 1.06
CA ALA A 87 -11.68 4.82 0.24
C ALA A 87 -11.60 3.55 1.09
N VAL A 88 -12.49 2.61 0.80
CA VAL A 88 -12.44 1.26 1.38
C VAL A 88 -11.79 0.33 0.36
N THR A 89 -10.58 -0.13 0.67
CA THR A 89 -9.77 -0.95 -0.25
C THR A 89 -9.95 -2.45 -0.07
N ASP A 90 -10.78 -2.87 0.89
CA ASP A 90 -11.11 -4.28 1.12
C ASP A 90 -12.58 -4.38 1.54
N LEU A 91 -13.47 -4.54 0.55
CA LEU A 91 -14.91 -4.70 0.81
C LEU A 91 -15.28 -6.13 1.23
N TYR A 92 -14.39 -7.09 1.00
CA TYR A 92 -14.73 -8.51 1.01
C TYR A 92 -13.94 -9.36 2.04
N GLY A 93 -12.90 -8.82 2.66
CA GLY A 93 -12.06 -9.54 3.62
C GLY A 93 -11.33 -10.72 2.98
N GLY A 94 -10.86 -10.54 1.75
CA GLY A 94 -10.25 -11.60 0.93
C GLY A 94 -8.95 -12.18 1.52
N PRO A 95 -8.60 -13.45 1.24
CA PRO A 95 -7.31 -13.98 1.64
C PRO A 95 -6.14 -13.17 1.07
N GLY A 96 -5.25 -12.69 1.93
CA GLY A 96 -4.11 -11.86 1.54
C GLY A 96 -4.46 -10.39 1.25
N ALA A 97 -5.69 -9.96 1.56
CA ALA A 97 -6.05 -8.55 1.53
C ALA A 97 -5.25 -7.76 2.58
N CYS A 98 -5.04 -6.48 2.28
CA CYS A 98 -4.42 -5.54 3.18
C CYS A 98 -5.51 -4.66 3.79
N SER A 99 -5.66 -4.72 5.12
CA SER A 99 -6.70 -3.98 5.84
C SER A 99 -6.31 -2.53 6.16
N VAL A 100 -5.25 -2.02 5.53
CA VAL A 100 -4.89 -0.59 5.50
C VAL A 100 -4.81 -0.07 4.09
N PHE A 101 -5.14 1.21 3.94
CA PHE A 101 -4.79 1.97 2.77
C PHE A 101 -3.33 2.45 2.90
N ARG A 102 -2.45 1.83 2.10
CA ARG A 102 -1.04 2.25 1.96
C ARG A 102 -0.96 3.25 0.82
N SER A 103 -0.71 4.53 1.10
CA SER A 103 -0.65 5.53 0.02
C SER A 103 0.54 5.28 -0.92
N ILE A 104 1.64 4.77 -0.35
CA ILE A 104 2.86 4.42 -1.06
C ILE A 104 3.36 3.13 -0.44
N GLN A 105 3.60 2.12 -1.26
CA GLN A 105 4.30 0.92 -0.81
C GLN A 105 5.80 1.17 -0.77
N GLY A 106 6.52 0.41 0.05
CA GLY A 106 7.96 0.57 0.15
C GLY A 106 8.64 -0.57 0.84
N TRP A 107 9.94 -0.70 0.58
CA TRP A 107 10.79 -1.62 1.30
C TRP A 107 12.17 -1.01 1.55
N LEU A 108 12.71 -1.30 2.75
CA LEU A 108 14.07 -1.00 3.13
C LEU A 108 14.96 -2.17 2.70
N SER A 109 16.01 -1.87 1.95
CA SER A 109 16.99 -2.83 1.49
C SER A 109 17.86 -3.31 2.66
N MET A 110 17.97 -4.62 2.86
CA MET A 110 18.83 -5.23 3.88
C MET A 110 20.09 -5.88 3.28
N ALA A 111 20.16 -5.99 1.96
CA ALA A 111 21.27 -6.54 1.18
C ALA A 111 21.42 -5.77 -0.14
N ASN A 112 22.44 -6.07 -0.95
CA ASN A 112 22.60 -5.42 -2.25
C ASN A 112 21.64 -6.00 -3.29
N ASN A 113 20.64 -5.22 -3.69
CA ASN A 113 19.58 -5.59 -4.63
C ASN A 113 19.84 -4.95 -6.02
N GLY A 114 19.09 -5.39 -7.04
CA GLY A 114 19.18 -4.83 -8.39
C GLY A 114 18.75 -5.79 -9.50
N PRO A 115 18.83 -5.37 -10.78
CA PRO A 115 18.43 -6.20 -11.91
C PRO A 115 19.13 -7.57 -11.94
N GLY A 116 18.36 -8.62 -12.20
CA GLY A 116 18.82 -10.02 -12.17
C GLY A 116 18.98 -10.61 -10.76
N LYS A 117 18.72 -9.84 -9.71
CA LYS A 117 18.78 -10.31 -8.32
C LYS A 117 17.42 -10.69 -7.74
N GLY A 118 16.41 -10.98 -8.58
CA GLY A 118 15.08 -11.30 -8.07
C GLY A 118 14.35 -10.08 -7.51
N THR A 119 14.70 -8.88 -7.99
CA THR A 119 14.27 -7.58 -7.43
C THR A 119 12.87 -7.16 -7.90
N LEU A 120 12.41 -6.00 -7.43
CA LEU A 120 11.15 -5.34 -7.83
C LEU A 120 11.22 -4.86 -9.29
N GLN A 121 10.13 -5.05 -10.03
CA GLN A 121 9.89 -4.42 -11.33
C GLN A 121 8.61 -3.61 -11.29
N LEU A 122 8.60 -2.48 -11.98
CA LEU A 122 7.54 -1.47 -11.94
C LEU A 122 7.14 -1.09 -13.37
N LEU A 123 5.87 -0.74 -13.58
CA LEU A 123 5.43 0.03 -14.74
C LEU A 123 5.41 1.52 -14.35
N PRO A 124 6.43 2.32 -14.72
CA PRO A 124 6.64 3.66 -14.17
C PRO A 124 5.80 4.75 -14.86
N ASP A 125 4.56 4.44 -15.24
CA ASP A 125 3.58 5.41 -15.74
C ASP A 125 2.23 5.18 -15.07
N ILE A 126 2.04 5.81 -13.92
CA ILE A 126 0.85 5.62 -13.09
C ILE A 126 -0.40 6.14 -13.82
N LYS A 127 -0.29 7.26 -14.55
CA LYS A 127 -1.46 7.89 -15.18
C LYS A 127 -2.00 7.03 -16.32
N LEU A 128 -1.15 6.66 -17.28
CA LEU A 128 -1.59 5.87 -18.43
C LEU A 128 -1.99 4.46 -18.02
N SER A 129 -1.22 3.81 -17.14
CA SER A 129 -1.56 2.44 -16.70
C SER A 129 -2.86 2.39 -15.91
N THR A 130 -3.10 3.36 -15.01
CA THR A 130 -4.36 3.45 -14.26
C THR A 130 -5.54 3.70 -15.19
N ALA A 131 -5.44 4.70 -16.09
CA ALA A 131 -6.51 5.00 -17.04
C ALA A 131 -6.83 3.80 -17.94
N TYR A 132 -5.80 3.15 -18.49
CA TYR A 132 -5.98 1.96 -19.32
C TYR A 132 -6.66 0.82 -18.56
N MET A 133 -6.17 0.50 -17.36
CA MET A 133 -6.72 -0.59 -16.54
C MET A 133 -8.19 -0.33 -16.18
N LEU A 134 -8.49 0.89 -15.72
CA LEU A 134 -9.83 1.26 -15.27
C LEU A 134 -10.87 1.28 -16.39
N LEU A 135 -10.45 1.69 -17.59
CA LEU A 135 -11.32 1.71 -18.77
C LEU A 135 -11.43 0.34 -19.45
N ARG A 136 -10.46 -0.57 -19.26
CA ARG A 136 -10.42 -1.87 -19.96
C ARG A 136 -11.73 -2.68 -19.92
N PRO A 137 -12.49 -2.75 -18.80
CA PRO A 137 -13.76 -3.47 -18.78
C PRO A 137 -14.81 -2.94 -19.76
N PHE A 138 -14.69 -1.68 -20.19
CA PHE A 138 -15.67 -0.99 -21.04
C PHE A 138 -15.29 -0.94 -22.52
N PHE A 139 -14.21 -1.63 -22.92
CA PHE A 139 -13.78 -1.68 -24.32
C PHE A 139 -13.53 -3.12 -24.75
N ASP A 140 -14.09 -3.52 -25.89
CA ASP A 140 -13.82 -4.82 -26.51
C ASP A 140 -12.39 -4.91 -27.07
N ASP A 141 -12.02 -6.06 -27.64
CA ASP A 141 -10.69 -6.29 -28.20
C ASP A 141 -10.43 -5.45 -29.48
N GLU A 142 -11.49 -4.94 -30.11
CA GLU A 142 -11.44 -4.00 -31.23
C GLU A 142 -11.43 -2.53 -30.79
N GLY A 143 -11.47 -2.25 -29.48
CA GLY A 143 -11.47 -0.90 -28.91
C GLY A 143 -12.80 -0.16 -29.03
N LYS A 144 -13.92 -0.87 -29.19
CA LYS A 144 -15.27 -0.28 -29.16
C LYS A 144 -15.84 -0.35 -27.75
N LEU A 145 -16.66 0.65 -27.42
CA LEU A 145 -17.35 0.71 -26.14
C LEU A 145 -18.28 -0.50 -25.96
N ASP A 146 -18.09 -1.23 -24.87
CA ASP A 146 -18.94 -2.33 -24.41
C ASP A 146 -19.44 -2.03 -23.00
N MET A 147 -20.75 -1.81 -22.87
CA MET A 147 -21.41 -1.52 -21.60
C MET A 147 -22.19 -2.72 -21.04
N GLU A 148 -22.20 -3.85 -21.76
CA GLU A 148 -22.97 -5.05 -21.42
C GLU A 148 -22.09 -6.11 -20.76
N SER A 149 -20.79 -6.12 -21.05
CA SER A 149 -19.84 -7.01 -20.39
C SER A 149 -19.80 -6.79 -18.89
N THR A 150 -19.77 -7.90 -18.14
CA THR A 150 -19.59 -7.91 -16.69
C THR A 150 -18.18 -8.37 -16.30
N TYR A 151 -17.21 -8.32 -17.22
CA TYR A 151 -15.87 -8.85 -17.03
C TYR A 151 -14.86 -7.75 -16.74
N PHE A 152 -14.31 -7.73 -15.52
CA PHE A 152 -13.38 -6.70 -15.03
C PHE A 152 -11.89 -7.09 -15.13
N TYR A 153 -11.55 -7.98 -16.09
CA TYR A 153 -10.19 -8.30 -16.51
C TYR A 153 -9.14 -8.38 -15.37
N GLY A 154 -9.27 -9.39 -14.51
CA GLY A 154 -8.33 -9.61 -13.41
C GLY A 154 -8.67 -8.85 -12.13
N ALA A 155 -9.80 -8.12 -12.12
CA ALA A 155 -10.43 -7.65 -10.90
C ALA A 155 -11.54 -8.60 -10.44
N ALA A 156 -11.53 -9.01 -9.17
CA ALA A 156 -12.58 -9.85 -8.61
C ALA A 156 -12.79 -9.58 -7.11
N PRO A 157 -14.03 -9.69 -6.60
CA PRO A 157 -14.31 -9.61 -5.17
C PRO A 157 -13.41 -10.51 -4.32
N GLY A 158 -12.77 -9.94 -3.30
CA GLY A 158 -11.93 -10.67 -2.34
C GLY A 158 -10.61 -11.20 -2.90
N MET A 159 -10.19 -10.77 -4.08
CA MET A 159 -8.93 -11.17 -4.71
C MET A 159 -8.05 -9.94 -4.99
N GLY A 160 -6.75 -10.13 -5.11
CA GLY A 160 -5.84 -9.08 -5.59
C GLY A 160 -6.00 -8.81 -7.09
N GLN A 161 -5.67 -7.59 -7.53
CA GLN A 161 -5.76 -7.20 -8.94
C GLN A 161 -4.60 -7.81 -9.74
N VAL A 162 -4.86 -8.72 -10.67
CA VAL A 162 -3.81 -9.36 -11.49
C VAL A 162 -3.90 -8.92 -12.95
N LEU A 163 -2.75 -8.62 -13.54
CA LEU A 163 -2.62 -8.23 -14.93
C LEU A 163 -1.99 -9.35 -15.75
N LYS A 164 -2.43 -9.44 -17.00
CA LYS A 164 -1.95 -10.43 -17.99
C LYS A 164 -1.91 -9.78 -19.36
N GLN A 165 -0.92 -10.15 -20.17
CA GLN A 165 -0.77 -9.64 -21.54
C GLN A 165 -2.01 -9.92 -22.40
N SER A 166 -2.68 -11.06 -22.20
CA SER A 166 -3.92 -11.40 -22.93
C SER A 166 -5.12 -10.55 -22.51
N TRP A 167 -5.13 -10.03 -21.29
CA TRP A 167 -6.21 -9.18 -20.79
C TRP A 167 -5.91 -7.69 -20.99
N HIS A 168 -4.63 -7.31 -20.99
CA HIS A 168 -4.15 -5.93 -21.00
C HIS A 168 -3.07 -5.71 -22.08
N PRO A 169 -3.34 -6.04 -23.37
CA PRO A 169 -2.32 -5.99 -24.41
C PRO A 169 -1.74 -4.58 -24.63
N GLY A 170 -2.54 -3.54 -24.37
CA GLY A 170 -2.13 -2.14 -24.55
C GLY A 170 -1.04 -1.68 -23.59
N LEU A 171 -0.88 -2.34 -22.44
CA LEU A 171 0.20 -2.03 -21.50
C LEU A 171 1.58 -2.44 -22.00
N GLN A 172 1.65 -3.42 -22.91
CA GLN A 172 2.93 -3.96 -23.42
C GLN A 172 3.92 -4.25 -22.29
N MET A 173 3.48 -5.04 -21.30
CA MET A 173 4.21 -5.22 -20.03
C MET A 173 5.60 -5.84 -20.22
N ASP A 174 5.83 -6.54 -21.33
CA ASP A 174 7.15 -7.04 -21.76
C ASP A 174 8.15 -5.93 -22.08
N LYS A 175 7.68 -4.70 -22.34
CA LYS A 175 8.51 -3.53 -22.68
C LYS A 175 8.42 -2.40 -21.66
N THR A 176 7.31 -2.29 -20.95
CA THR A 176 7.01 -1.16 -20.06
C THR A 176 7.27 -1.46 -18.59
N VAL A 177 7.32 -2.74 -18.20
CA VAL A 177 7.70 -3.15 -16.84
C VAL A 177 9.22 -3.29 -16.78
N VAL A 178 9.85 -2.49 -15.93
CA VAL A 178 11.31 -2.39 -15.81
C VAL A 178 11.76 -2.66 -14.37
N SER A 179 12.94 -3.25 -14.21
CA SER A 179 13.55 -3.45 -12.90
C SER A 179 13.95 -2.13 -12.26
N VAL A 180 13.83 -2.06 -10.94
CA VAL A 180 14.46 -0.98 -10.15
C VAL A 180 15.99 -0.97 -10.38
N PRO A 181 16.68 0.17 -10.15
CA PRO A 181 18.13 0.24 -10.31
C PRO A 181 18.88 -0.66 -9.32
N GLU A 182 20.22 -0.64 -9.39
CA GLU A 182 21.06 -1.18 -8.32
C GLU A 182 20.77 -0.43 -7.01
N ILE A 183 20.68 -1.19 -5.92
CA ILE A 183 20.22 -0.74 -4.60
C ILE A 183 21.16 -1.35 -3.56
N GLU A 184 21.68 -0.53 -2.66
CA GLU A 184 22.58 -0.98 -1.60
C GLU A 184 21.79 -1.27 -0.31
N ALA A 185 22.42 -1.98 0.64
CA ALA A 185 21.84 -2.14 1.96
C ALA A 185 21.65 -0.75 2.63
N GLY A 186 20.45 -0.49 3.15
CA GLY A 186 20.06 0.78 3.75
C GLY A 186 19.29 1.72 2.82
N ASP A 187 19.28 1.47 1.51
CA ASP A 187 18.43 2.20 0.56
C ASP A 187 16.94 1.90 0.78
N TYR A 188 16.09 2.88 0.49
CA TYR A 188 14.64 2.78 0.67
C TYR A 188 13.92 3.05 -0.65
N VAL A 189 13.26 2.03 -1.19
CA VAL A 189 12.51 2.10 -2.45
C VAL A 189 11.03 2.30 -2.17
N PHE A 190 10.40 3.18 -2.94
CA PHE A 190 8.97 3.52 -2.84
C PHE A 190 8.28 3.42 -4.20
N TRP A 191 7.02 2.99 -4.21
CA TRP A 191 6.15 3.07 -5.39
C TRP A 191 4.71 3.41 -4.99
N HIS A 192 4.05 4.19 -5.85
CA HIS A 192 2.68 4.64 -5.63
C HIS A 192 1.70 3.45 -5.53
N CYS A 193 0.63 3.58 -4.74
CA CYS A 193 -0.34 2.52 -4.52
C CYS A 193 -1.01 1.97 -5.80
N ASP A 194 -1.16 2.83 -6.82
CA ASP A 194 -1.70 2.47 -8.13
C ASP A 194 -0.62 2.09 -9.18
N MET A 195 0.63 1.86 -8.78
CA MET A 195 1.69 1.45 -9.72
C MET A 195 1.68 -0.08 -9.90
N VAL A 196 1.52 -0.52 -11.15
CA VAL A 196 1.67 -1.94 -11.51
C VAL A 196 3.07 -2.40 -11.19
N HIS A 197 3.18 -3.52 -10.50
CA HIS A 197 4.48 -4.06 -10.10
C HIS A 197 4.50 -5.58 -10.08
N LYS A 198 5.71 -6.14 -10.07
CA LYS A 198 6.00 -7.57 -9.90
C LYS A 198 7.39 -7.77 -9.32
N VAL A 199 7.79 -9.02 -9.10
CA VAL A 199 9.19 -9.36 -8.83
C VAL A 199 9.77 -10.13 -10.01
N GLU A 200 11.06 -9.98 -10.25
CA GLU A 200 11.77 -10.79 -11.25
C GLU A 200 11.57 -12.28 -10.97
N TYR A 201 11.27 -13.04 -12.03
CA TYR A 201 10.98 -14.47 -11.90
C TYR A 201 12.19 -15.24 -11.38
N GLU A 202 13.39 -14.96 -11.91
CA GLU A 202 14.64 -15.61 -11.53
C GLU A 202 15.51 -14.69 -10.67
N HIS A 203 16.33 -15.29 -9.83
CA HIS A 203 17.44 -14.62 -9.15
C HIS A 203 18.74 -15.28 -9.61
N THR A 204 19.46 -14.62 -10.53
CA THR A 204 20.70 -15.12 -11.14
C THR A 204 21.96 -14.50 -10.53
N GLY A 205 21.82 -13.85 -9.37
CA GLY A 205 22.93 -13.27 -8.62
C GLY A 205 23.65 -14.30 -7.76
N SER A 206 24.61 -13.85 -6.95
CA SER A 206 25.44 -14.69 -6.09
C SER A 206 25.23 -14.48 -4.58
N GLU A 207 24.50 -13.44 -4.20
CA GLU A 207 24.18 -13.05 -2.82
C GLU A 207 22.66 -13.02 -2.65
N ASP A 208 22.18 -12.93 -1.42
CA ASP A 208 20.75 -12.84 -1.13
C ASP A 208 20.14 -11.48 -1.51
N SER A 209 18.86 -11.49 -1.86
CA SER A 209 18.01 -10.31 -2.05
C SER A 209 17.06 -10.18 -0.86
N SER A 210 17.54 -9.45 0.16
CA SER A 210 16.83 -9.25 1.42
C SER A 210 16.26 -7.85 1.58
N VAL A 211 14.99 -7.77 1.99
CA VAL A 211 14.24 -6.51 2.15
C VAL A 211 13.27 -6.57 3.32
N ALA A 212 13.02 -5.45 3.99
CA ALA A 212 11.96 -5.29 5.00
C ALA A 212 10.83 -4.43 4.42
N TYR A 213 9.58 -4.92 4.43
CA TYR A 213 8.44 -4.16 3.90
C TYR A 213 8.00 -3.10 4.90
N VAL A 214 8.07 -1.84 4.47
CA VAL A 214 7.67 -0.70 5.30
C VAL A 214 6.97 0.33 4.40
N PRO A 215 5.63 0.38 4.39
CA PRO A 215 4.88 1.31 3.57
C PRO A 215 4.76 2.71 4.20
N VAL A 216 4.16 3.62 3.45
CA VAL A 216 3.64 4.92 3.92
C VAL A 216 2.15 4.75 4.15
N VAL A 217 1.70 5.07 5.35
CA VAL A 217 0.32 4.83 5.81
C VAL A 217 -0.15 6.11 6.53
N PRO A 218 -0.69 7.09 5.80
CA PRO A 218 -1.16 8.33 6.41
C PRO A 218 -2.30 8.05 7.39
N LEU A 219 -2.47 8.95 8.37
CA LEU A 219 -3.55 8.80 9.34
C LEU A 219 -4.89 9.15 8.68
N THR A 220 -5.71 8.14 8.45
CA THR A 220 -7.09 8.22 7.95
C THR A 220 -8.01 7.44 8.87
N ARG A 221 -9.33 7.62 8.75
CA ARG A 221 -10.30 6.85 9.53
C ARG A 221 -10.15 5.35 9.29
N TYR A 222 -9.97 4.95 8.04
CA TYR A 222 -9.75 3.56 7.63
C TYR A 222 -8.49 2.98 8.29
N ASN A 223 -7.38 3.71 8.26
CA ASN A 223 -6.11 3.24 8.82
C ASN A 223 -6.09 3.19 10.36
N VAL A 224 -6.87 4.06 11.04
CA VAL A 224 -7.01 4.03 12.51
C VAL A 224 -7.63 2.73 13.00
N ALA A 225 -8.61 2.17 12.27
CA ALA A 225 -9.25 0.91 12.63
C ALA A 225 -8.22 -0.24 12.69
N ASN A 226 -7.35 -0.33 11.68
CA ASN A 226 -6.26 -1.31 11.68
C ASN A 226 -5.18 -1.00 12.73
N LEU A 227 -4.81 0.26 12.92
CA LEU A 227 -3.80 0.67 13.92
C LEU A 227 -4.15 0.13 15.32
N LYS A 228 -5.44 0.14 15.68
CA LYS A 228 -5.92 -0.42 16.95
C LYS A 228 -5.61 -1.91 17.10
N GLU A 229 -5.85 -2.70 16.04
CA GLU A 229 -5.57 -4.13 16.05
C GLU A 229 -4.07 -4.43 15.93
N GLN A 230 -3.32 -3.66 15.14
CA GLN A 230 -1.84 -3.70 15.08
C GLN A 230 -1.22 -3.47 16.47
N ARG A 231 -1.70 -2.46 17.20
CA ARG A 231 -1.24 -2.19 18.57
C ARG A 231 -1.49 -3.37 19.50
N LYS A 232 -2.67 -3.99 19.42
CA LYS A 232 -3.03 -5.17 20.22
C LYS A 232 -2.14 -6.38 19.88
N ALA A 233 -1.90 -6.61 18.58
CA ALA A 233 -0.99 -7.65 18.10
C ALA A 233 0.44 -7.43 18.64
N PHE A 234 0.98 -6.22 18.49
CA PHE A 234 2.30 -5.84 19.01
C PHE A 234 2.43 -6.06 20.52
N LEU A 235 1.46 -5.58 21.33
CA LEU A 235 1.50 -5.74 22.79
C LEU A 235 1.44 -7.21 23.22
N SER A 236 0.69 -8.04 22.49
CA SER A 236 0.58 -9.47 22.77
C SER A 236 1.71 -10.32 22.18
N GLY A 237 2.51 -9.77 21.25
CA GLY A 237 3.50 -10.52 20.48
C GLY A 237 2.87 -11.50 19.48
N MET A 238 1.64 -11.23 19.07
CA MET A 238 0.93 -12.02 18.06
C MET A 238 1.14 -11.43 16.66
N PRO A 239 1.06 -12.23 15.59
CA PRO A 239 1.04 -11.71 14.24
C PRO A 239 -0.06 -10.67 14.02
N PRO A 240 0.14 -9.69 13.11
CA PRO A 240 -0.88 -8.71 12.76
C PRO A 240 -2.13 -9.39 12.17
N PRO A 241 -3.30 -8.72 12.20
CA PRO A 241 -4.57 -9.32 11.74
C PRO A 241 -4.54 -9.81 10.28
N ASP A 242 -3.76 -9.16 9.40
CA ASP A 242 -3.63 -9.52 7.97
C ASP A 242 -2.75 -10.75 7.73
N PHE A 243 -2.07 -11.24 8.76
CA PHE A 243 -1.21 -12.43 8.72
C PHE A 243 -1.72 -13.49 9.69
N PRO A 244 -2.94 -14.03 9.47
CA PRO A 244 -3.47 -15.06 10.34
C PRO A 244 -2.56 -16.30 10.28
N VAL A 245 -2.21 -16.81 11.45
CA VAL A 245 -1.45 -18.06 11.59
C VAL A 245 -2.39 -19.21 11.94
N ALA A 246 -2.09 -20.39 11.41
CA ALA A 246 -2.83 -21.60 11.76
C ALA A 246 -2.69 -21.89 13.27
N GLU A 247 -3.73 -22.49 13.85
CA GLU A 247 -3.72 -22.89 15.26
C GLU A 247 -2.52 -23.79 15.56
N GLY A 248 -1.83 -23.52 16.68
CA GLY A 248 -0.63 -24.26 17.08
C GLY A 248 0.68 -23.78 16.42
N THR A 249 0.63 -22.81 15.51
CA THR A 249 1.86 -22.19 14.97
C THR A 249 2.55 -21.39 16.07
N LYS A 250 3.85 -21.63 16.28
CA LYS A 250 4.65 -20.83 17.21
C LYS A 250 4.67 -19.38 16.73
N THR A 251 4.51 -18.45 17.67
CA THR A 251 4.54 -17.02 17.39
C THR A 251 5.71 -16.38 18.13
N GLU A 252 6.04 -15.14 17.76
CA GLU A 252 7.05 -14.33 18.46
C GLU A 252 6.65 -13.99 19.90
N ARG A 253 5.43 -14.37 20.34
CA ARG A 253 4.92 -14.14 21.68
C ARG A 253 5.87 -14.64 22.77
N ASP A 254 6.42 -15.83 22.61
CA ASP A 254 7.24 -16.46 23.64
C ASP A 254 8.75 -16.22 23.44
N HIS A 255 9.12 -15.39 22.46
CA HIS A 255 10.51 -15.03 22.19
C HIS A 255 10.97 -13.95 23.19
N GLU A 256 12.10 -14.19 23.87
CA GLU A 256 12.64 -13.26 24.87
C GLU A 256 13.12 -11.94 24.24
N ASP A 257 13.61 -12.00 22.99
CA ASP A 257 14.20 -10.92 22.21
C ASP A 257 13.19 -10.17 21.31
N ARG A 258 11.89 -10.46 21.43
CA ARG A 258 10.85 -9.73 20.67
C ARG A 258 10.83 -8.25 21.06
N GLY A 259 10.48 -7.39 20.11
CA GLY A 259 10.26 -5.96 20.36
C GLY A 259 9.10 -5.70 21.33
N ARG A 260 9.26 -4.72 22.22
CA ARG A 260 8.31 -4.30 23.27
C ARG A 260 8.14 -2.78 23.27
N PRO A 261 7.10 -2.25 23.95
CA PRO A 261 6.93 -0.80 24.08
C PRO A 261 8.15 -0.05 24.62
N ALA A 262 8.98 -0.72 25.44
CA ALA A 262 10.23 -0.16 25.97
C ALA A 262 11.30 0.07 24.88
N ASP A 263 11.27 -0.70 23.79
CA ASP A 263 12.22 -0.61 22.68
C ASP A 263 11.85 0.50 21.68
N ILE A 264 10.65 1.08 21.82
CA ILE A 264 10.22 2.22 21.01
C ILE A 264 10.76 3.49 21.65
N LEU A 265 11.91 3.96 21.16
CA LEU A 265 12.69 5.01 21.82
C LEU A 265 12.17 6.43 21.56
N SER A 266 11.53 6.68 20.41
CA SER A 266 11.04 8.01 20.03
C SER A 266 9.57 8.23 20.35
N LEU A 267 9.19 9.49 20.59
CA LEU A 267 7.79 9.86 20.80
C LEU A 267 6.95 9.63 19.54
N GLU A 268 7.53 9.93 18.37
CA GLU A 268 6.91 9.73 17.06
C GLU A 268 6.66 8.25 16.79
N GLY A 269 7.62 7.38 17.12
CA GLY A 269 7.45 5.93 17.02
C GLY A 269 6.32 5.45 17.93
N LYS A 270 6.26 5.94 19.18
CA LYS A 270 5.16 5.59 20.10
C LYS A 270 3.80 6.04 19.56
N ARG A 271 3.70 7.23 18.95
CA ARG A 271 2.46 7.71 18.30
C ARG A 271 2.07 6.83 17.12
N MET A 272 3.02 6.52 16.23
CA MET A 272 2.78 5.64 15.07
C MET A 272 2.26 4.25 15.47
N LEU A 273 2.75 3.68 16.57
CA LEU A 273 2.26 2.40 17.11
C LEU A 273 1.00 2.54 17.98
N GLY A 274 0.43 3.74 18.12
CA GLY A 274 -0.74 4.01 18.95
C GLY A 274 -0.51 3.80 20.45
N LEU A 275 0.74 3.86 20.92
CA LEU A 275 1.12 3.66 22.32
C LEU A 275 0.97 4.92 23.18
N VAL A 276 0.89 6.09 22.54
CA VAL A 276 0.56 7.38 23.15
C VAL A 276 -0.36 8.16 22.22
N ALA A 277 -1.06 9.15 22.77
CA ALA A 277 -1.94 10.01 22.00
C ALA A 277 -1.21 10.82 20.91
N PHE A 278 -1.89 11.01 19.79
CA PHE A 278 -1.54 12.02 18.79
C PHE A 278 -1.74 13.41 19.38
N ASP A 279 -0.86 14.34 19.02
CA ASP A 279 -0.90 15.72 19.51
C ASP A 279 -1.94 16.54 18.76
N VAL A 280 -3.09 16.79 19.39
CA VAL A 280 -4.16 17.60 18.78
C VAL A 280 -3.89 19.11 18.87
N GLU A 281 -2.93 19.52 19.71
CA GLU A 281 -2.56 20.92 19.92
C GLU A 281 -1.19 21.28 19.32
N GLU A 282 -0.59 20.39 18.53
CA GLU A 282 0.65 20.67 17.80
C GLU A 282 0.46 21.90 16.89
N GLU A 283 1.46 22.78 16.90
CA GLU A 283 1.46 24.01 16.11
C GLU A 283 1.46 23.69 14.60
N GLY A 284 0.61 24.37 13.84
CA GLY A 284 0.51 24.16 12.38
C GLY A 284 -0.36 22.99 11.94
N VAL A 285 -1.09 22.36 12.87
CA VAL A 285 -2.12 21.36 12.58
C VAL A 285 -3.41 22.04 12.12
N THR A 286 -3.95 21.63 10.98
CA THR A 286 -5.22 22.13 10.44
C THR A 286 -6.43 21.62 11.23
N ALA A 287 -7.61 22.21 11.02
CA ALA A 287 -8.83 21.74 11.67
C ALA A 287 -9.17 20.27 11.30
N ALA A 288 -8.94 19.85 10.05
CA ALA A 288 -9.15 18.46 9.63
C ALA A 288 -8.14 17.49 10.24
N GLU A 289 -6.84 17.85 10.22
CA GLU A 289 -5.78 17.06 10.86
C GLU A 289 -6.07 16.88 12.37
N ARG A 290 -6.54 17.94 13.04
CA ARG A 290 -6.96 17.89 14.45
C ARG A 290 -8.12 16.91 14.67
N ARG A 291 -9.13 16.92 13.79
CA ARG A 291 -10.29 16.01 13.89
C ARG A 291 -9.89 14.55 13.73
N ILE A 292 -9.02 14.22 12.77
CA ILE A 292 -8.57 12.84 12.57
C ILE A 292 -7.65 12.37 13.71
N ARG A 293 -6.77 13.23 14.24
CA ARG A 293 -5.96 12.91 15.43
C ARG A 293 -6.82 12.65 16.67
N ALA A 294 -7.81 13.50 16.92
CA ALA A 294 -8.76 13.31 18.02
C ALA A 294 -9.60 12.04 17.84
N PHE A 295 -10.02 11.73 16.59
CA PHE A 295 -10.67 10.47 16.29
C PHE A 295 -9.76 9.28 16.61
N ALA A 296 -8.50 9.29 16.17
CA ALA A 296 -7.54 8.26 16.49
C ALA A 296 -7.34 8.09 18.01
N ASN A 297 -7.24 9.19 18.76
CA ASN A 297 -7.08 9.16 20.21
C ASN A 297 -8.25 8.47 20.92
N ARG A 298 -9.50 8.79 20.52
CA ARG A 298 -10.70 8.12 21.05
C ARG A 298 -10.72 6.63 20.71
N GLU A 299 -10.46 6.25 19.46
CA GLU A 299 -10.43 4.85 19.04
C GLU A 299 -9.34 4.03 19.75
N LEU A 300 -8.23 4.69 20.09
CA LEU A 300 -7.11 4.14 20.84
C LEU A 300 -7.31 4.19 22.37
N GLY A 301 -8.37 4.84 22.87
CA GLY A 301 -8.71 4.90 24.30
C GLY A 301 -7.87 5.87 25.13
N PHE A 302 -7.40 6.96 24.52
CA PHE A 302 -6.67 8.04 25.22
C PHE A 302 -7.57 9.19 25.71
N GLU A 303 -8.84 9.19 25.33
CA GLU A 303 -9.87 10.20 25.65
C GLU A 303 -11.14 9.52 26.18
#